data_AF-A0A1Q3GVX3-F1
#
_entry.id   AF-A0A1Q3GVX3-F1
#
_cell.length_a   1.000
_cell.length_b   1.000
_cell.length_c   1.000
_cell.angle_alpha   90.00
_cell.angle_beta   90.00
_cell.angle_gamma   90.00
#
_symmetry.space_group_name_H-M   'P 1'
#
loop_
_entity.id
_entity.type
_entity.pdbx_description
1 polymer ?
#
loop_
_entity_poly.entity_id
_entity_poly.type
_entity_poly.pdbx_seq_one_letter_code
_entity_poly.pdbx_strand_id
1 'polypeptide(L)' 'MNGTNNISTLSQQYPTVASWIKEDSIEITHEFRRNIVARALDEEGVIWEGDGFSSLDEAMQALETGIKKWMKDNF' A
#
# COMPACT_ATOMS: atom_id res chain seq x y z
N MET A 1 -21.67 -5.46 -26.93
CA MET A 1 -20.80 -5.81 -25.78
C MET A 1 -20.13 -4.53 -25.33
N ASN A 2 -20.67 -3.87 -24.31
CA ASN A 2 -20.08 -2.65 -23.76
C ASN A 2 -19.41 -3.03 -22.44
N GLY A 3 -18.08 -3.12 -22.46
CA GLY A 3 -17.27 -3.29 -21.26
C GLY A 3 -17.36 -2.03 -20.43
N THR A 4 -18.26 -2.01 -19.44
CA THR A 4 -18.25 -1.01 -18.39
C THR A 4 -16.93 -1.15 -17.65
N ASN A 5 -16.12 -0.10 -17.71
CA ASN A 5 -14.86 0.03 -17.00
C ASN A 5 -15.09 -0.26 -15.51
N ASN A 6 -14.77 -1.47 -15.06
CA ASN A 6 -14.55 -1.78 -13.65
C ASN A 6 -13.28 -1.02 -13.26
N ILE A 7 -13.42 0.26 -12.90
CA ILE A 7 -12.43 0.92 -12.05
C ILE A 7 -12.31 0.00 -10.84
N SER A 8 -11.16 -0.67 -10.69
CA SER A 8 -10.99 -1.66 -9.63
C SER A 8 -11.33 -1.01 -8.29
N THR A 9 -12.10 -1.70 -7.45
CA THR A 9 -12.44 -1.24 -6.09
C THR A 9 -11.22 -0.76 -5.32
N LEU A 10 -10.05 -1.36 -5.59
CA LEU A 10 -8.76 -0.92 -5.07
C LEU A 10 -8.43 0.54 -5.41
N SER A 11 -8.53 0.94 -6.68
CA SER A 11 -8.18 2.31 -7.10
C SER A 11 -9.14 3.39 -6.59
N GLN A 12 -10.34 3.01 -6.17
CA GLN A 12 -11.29 3.93 -5.53
C GLN A 12 -11.01 4.12 -4.04
N GLN A 13 -10.60 3.06 -3.35
CA GLN A 13 -10.36 3.09 -1.89
C GLN A 13 -8.92 3.47 -1.54
N TYR A 14 -7.96 3.05 -2.35
CA TYR A 14 -6.51 3.18 -2.15
C TYR A 14 -5.84 3.70 -3.43
N PRO A 15 -6.15 4.94 -3.87
CA PRO A 15 -5.65 5.46 -5.13
C PRO A 15 -4.12 5.60 -5.17
N THR A 16 -3.48 5.91 -4.05
CA THR A 16 -2.01 6.02 -3.98
C THR A 16 -1.37 4.64 -4.09
N VAL A 17 -1.86 3.66 -3.33
CA VAL A 17 -1.39 2.26 -3.45
C VAL A 17 -1.59 1.74 -4.87
N ALA A 18 -2.78 1.96 -5.45
CA ALA A 18 -3.09 1.51 -6.81
C ALA A 18 -2.18 2.17 -7.88
N SER A 19 -1.70 3.38 -7.64
CA SER A 19 -0.70 4.01 -8.50
C SER A 19 0.71 3.47 -8.26
N TRP A 20 1.07 3.26 -6.99
CA TRP A 20 2.39 2.77 -6.56
C TRP A 20 2.73 1.42 -7.17
N ILE A 21 1.81 0.45 -7.05
CA ILE A 21 2.03 -0.94 -7.50
C ILE A 21 2.16 -1.12 -9.03
N LYS A 22 2.10 -0.03 -9.80
CA LYS A 22 2.34 -0.08 -11.25
C LYS A 22 3.81 -0.25 -11.57
N GLU A 23 4.68 0.34 -10.77
CA GLU A 23 6.14 0.35 -10.98
C GLU A 23 6.86 -0.26 -9.76
N ASP A 24 6.28 -0.11 -8.57
CA ASP A 24 6.87 -0.51 -7.29
C ASP A 24 6.04 -1.61 -6.61
N SER A 25 6.40 -1.99 -5.38
CA SER A 25 5.72 -3.09 -4.68
C SER A 25 5.29 -2.73 -3.25
N ILE A 26 4.33 -3.51 -2.76
CA ILE A 26 3.95 -3.55 -1.35
C ILE A 26 4.11 -4.97 -0.83
N GLU A 27 4.44 -5.11 0.44
CA GLU A 27 4.46 -6.38 1.16
C GLU A 27 3.50 -6.29 2.34
N ILE A 28 2.68 -7.32 2.54
CA ILE A 28 1.87 -7.49 3.74
C ILE A 28 2.11 -8.89 4.27
N THR A 29 2.61 -8.98 5.50
CA THR A 29 3.04 -10.23 6.11
C THR A 29 2.61 -10.30 7.58
N HIS A 30 2.77 -11.48 8.18
CA HIS A 30 2.62 -11.68 9.62
C HIS A 30 3.98 -11.99 10.24
N GLU A 31 4.42 -11.17 11.18
CA GLU A 31 5.70 -11.35 11.86
C GLU A 31 5.50 -11.66 13.34
N PHE A 32 6.38 -12.52 13.87
CA PHE A 32 6.35 -12.91 15.27
C PHE A 32 6.46 -11.67 16.17
N ARG A 33 5.49 -11.50 17.08
CA ARG A 33 5.32 -10.35 18.00
C ARG A 33 4.92 -9.00 17.38
N ARG A 34 4.72 -8.92 16.06
CA ARG A 34 4.40 -7.65 15.37
C ARG A 34 3.01 -7.62 14.72
N ASN A 35 2.24 -8.71 14.84
CA ASN A 35 0.98 -8.91 14.12
C ASN A 35 1.18 -8.71 12.60
N ILE A 36 0.24 -8.05 11.93
CA ILE A 36 0.37 -7.71 10.51
C ILE A 36 1.38 -6.58 10.36
N VAL A 37 2.34 -6.78 9.47
CA VAL A 37 3.33 -5.80 9.04
C VAL A 37 3.05 -5.46 7.58
N ALA A 38 3.14 -4.18 7.24
CA ALA A 38 2.95 -3.67 5.90
C ALA A 38 4.15 -2.82 5.48
N ARG A 39 4.63 -3.00 4.25
CA ARG A 39 5.78 -2.29 3.69
C ARG A 39 5.45 -1.76 2.30
N ALA A 40 5.95 -0.58 2.00
CA ALA A 40 6.08 -0.10 0.63
C ALA A 40 7.56 -0.18 0.24
N LEU A 41 7.83 -0.69 -0.95
CA LEU A 41 9.19 -0.89 -1.45
C LEU A 41 9.31 -0.30 -2.84
N ASP A 42 10.43 0.37 -3.11
CA ASP A 42 10.88 0.78 -4.44
C ASP A 42 12.09 -0.06 -4.89
N GLU A 43 12.78 0.37 -5.95
CA GLU A 43 14.00 -0.29 -6.45
C GLU A 43 15.18 -0.28 -5.46
N GLU A 44 15.21 0.65 -4.50
CA GLU A 44 16.27 0.78 -3.49
C GLU A 44 15.94 0.02 -2.19
N GLY A 45 14.67 -0.37 -2.00
CA GLY A 45 14.23 -1.23 -0.90
C GLY A 45 13.03 -0.66 -0.15
N VAL A 46 12.96 -0.89 1.16
CA VAL A 46 11.82 -0.46 1.99
C VAL A 46 11.86 1.06 2.21
N ILE A 47 10.90 1.79 1.64
CA ILE A 47 10.75 3.24 1.82
C ILE A 47 9.85 3.60 3.00
N TRP A 48 8.97 2.69 3.38
CA TRP A 48 8.02 2.85 4.47
C TRP A 48 7.63 1.49 5.04
N GLU A 49 7.51 1.41 6.36
CA GLU A 49 7.04 0.23 7.10
C GLU A 49 6.09 0.67 8.22
N GLY A 50 5.03 -0.11 8.43
CA GLY A 50 4.17 -0.05 9.60
C GLY A 50 3.86 -1.45 10.11
N ASP A 51 3.54 -1.57 11.39
CA ASP A 51 3.20 -2.84 12.02
C ASP A 51 2.10 -2.70 13.08
N GLY A 52 1.76 -3.82 13.73
CA GLY A 52 0.77 -3.86 14.80
C GLY A 52 -0.68 -3.84 14.32
N PHE A 53 -0.92 -3.98 13.01
CA PHE A 53 -2.28 -3.92 12.46
C PHE A 53 -3.08 -5.17 12.84
N SER A 54 -4.35 -4.95 13.14
CA SER A 54 -5.31 -5.99 13.51
C SER A 54 -6.06 -6.54 12.29
N SER A 55 -5.99 -5.86 11.14
CA SER A 55 -6.65 -6.26 9.90
C SER A 55 -5.88 -5.86 8.65
N LEU A 56 -6.23 -6.50 7.53
CA LEU A 56 -5.72 -6.13 6.21
C LEU A 56 -6.15 -4.71 5.81
N ASP A 57 -7.36 -4.28 6.17
CA ASP A 57 -7.86 -2.95 5.85
C ASP A 57 -7.06 -1.86 6.59
N GLU A 58 -6.72 -2.08 7.86
CA GLU A 58 -5.84 -1.17 8.61
C GLU A 58 -4.45 -1.07 7.97
N ALA A 59 -3.86 -2.20 7.57
CA ALA A 59 -2.59 -2.24 6.87
C ALA A 59 -2.63 -1.50 5.53
N MET A 60 -3.71 -1.67 4.75
CA MET A 60 -3.90 -1.00 3.46
C MET A 60 -4.11 0.51 3.60
N GLN A 61 -4.85 0.96 4.62
CA GLN A 61 -5.00 2.38 4.94
C GLN A 61 -3.68 3.02 5.39
N ALA A 62 -2.88 2.27 6.16
CA ALA A 62 -1.57 2.70 6.59
C ALA A 62 -0.60 2.83 5.41
N LEU A 63 -0.59 1.86 4.48
CA LEU A 63 0.17 1.93 3.22
C LEU A 63 -0.23 3.14 2.38
N GLU A 64 -1.54 3.36 2.17
CA GLU A 64 -2.07 4.52 1.43
C GLU A 64 -1.56 5.84 2.02
N THR A 65 -1.57 5.96 3.35
CA THR A 65 -1.10 7.16 4.05
C THR A 65 0.42 7.28 4.01
N GLY A 66 1.15 6.18 4.22
CA GLY A 66 2.60 6.10 4.27
C GLY A 66 3.24 6.46 2.93
N ILE A 67 2.79 5.82 1.85
CA ILE A 67 3.26 6.10 0.49
C ILE A 67 2.95 7.55 0.11
N LYS A 68 1.72 8.03 0.37
CA LYS A 68 1.33 9.41 0.05
C LYS A 68 2.21 10.43 0.76
N LYS A 69 2.57 10.17 2.01
CA LYS A 69 3.50 11.02 2.76
C LYS A 69 4.90 10.97 2.14
N TRP A 70 5.43 9.78 1.87
CA TRP A 70 6.75 9.63 1.28
C TRP A 70 6.85 10.33 -0.08
N MET A 71 5.85 10.18 -0.95
CA MET A 71 5.80 10.86 -2.24
C MET A 71 5.84 12.39 -2.09
N LYS A 72 5.11 12.95 -1.12
CA LYS A 72 5.10 14.40 -0.86
C LYS A 72 6.46 14.92 -0.37
N ASP A 73 7.21 14.10 0.34
CA ASP A 73 8.47 14.51 0.97
C ASP A 73 9.67 14.32 0.00
N ASN A 74 9.53 13.51 -1.05
CA ASN A 74 10.61 13.14 -1.98
C ASN A 74 10.38 13.59 -3.44
N PHE A 75 9.21 14.13 -3.78
CA PHE A 75 8.88 14.75 -5.07
C PHE A 75 8.32 16.16 -4.88
#